data_AF-A0A3N5JKJ2-F1
#
_entry.id   AF-A0A3N5JKJ2-F1
#
_cell.length_a   1.000
_cell.length_b   1.000
_cell.length_c   1.000
_cell.angle_alpha   90.00
_cell.angle_beta   90.00
_cell.angle_gamma   90.00
#
_symmetry.space_group_name_H-M   'P 1'
#
loop_
_entity.id
_entity.type
_entity.pdbx_description
1 polymer ?
#
loop_
_entity_poly.entity_id
_entity_poly.type
_entity_poly.pdbx_seq_one_letter_code
_entity_poly.pdbx_strand_id
1 'polypeptide(L)'
;IDDAAALQEAGAIMIVLEMVPDRLARLISQRLAIPTIGIGAGQHCDGQILVVSDMLGLYEEFHPRFVRYYAHLADTIRESVGGYVKDVKEEKFPNQKESY
;
A
#
# COMPACT_ATOMS: atom_id res chain seq x y z
N ILE A 1 14.38 -10.83 16.85
CA ILE A 1 13.40 -11.71 17.56
C ILE A 1 13.15 -11.13 18.93
N ASP A 2 14.21 -10.88 19.70
CA ASP A 2 14.12 -10.33 21.05
C ASP A 2 13.36 -9.00 21.11
N ASP A 3 13.57 -8.09 20.14
CA ASP A 3 12.80 -6.85 20.05
C ASP A 3 11.28 -7.08 19.96
N ALA A 4 10.86 -8.05 19.14
CA ALA A 4 9.45 -8.36 18.96
C ALA A 4 8.84 -9.02 20.21
N ALA A 5 9.63 -9.82 20.93
CA ALA A 5 9.23 -10.38 22.23
C ALA A 5 9.12 -9.29 23.30
N ALA A 6 10.08 -8.37 23.37
CA ALA A 6 10.06 -7.27 24.32
C ALA A 6 8.84 -6.35 24.11
N LEU A 7 8.45 -6.09 22.85
CA LEU A 7 7.23 -5.34 22.54
C LEU A 7 5.96 -6.07 23.02
N GLN A 8 5.88 -7.38 22.81
CA GLN A 8 4.77 -8.19 23.33
C GLN A 8 4.70 -8.16 24.86
N GLU A 9 5.83 -8.33 25.54
CA GLU A 9 5.93 -8.28 27.00
C GLU A 9 5.54 -6.90 27.56
N ALA A 10 5.85 -5.84 26.82
CA ALA A 10 5.42 -4.47 27.12
C ALA A 10 3.92 -4.21 26.88
N GLY A 11 3.18 -5.19 26.35
CA GLY A 11 1.73 -5.13 26.16
C GLY A 11 1.28 -4.70 24.76
N ALA A 12 2.17 -4.75 23.75
CA ALA A 12 1.73 -4.58 22.36
C ALA A 12 0.68 -5.66 22.01
N ILE A 13 -0.39 -5.26 21.33
CA ILE A 13 -1.47 -6.19 20.92
C ILE A 13 -1.28 -6.75 19.51
N MET A 14 -0.37 -6.15 18.73
CA MET A 14 0.04 -6.56 17.39
C MET A 14 1.34 -5.86 17.01
N ILE A 15 2.10 -6.43 16.07
CA ILE A 15 3.40 -5.86 15.61
C ILE A 15 3.48 -5.89 14.09
N VAL A 16 3.99 -4.82 13.48
CA VAL A 16 4.35 -4.77 12.06
C VAL A 16 5.80 -5.25 11.88
N LEU A 17 6.02 -6.17 10.94
CA LEU A 17 7.34 -6.60 10.49
C LEU A 17 7.61 -6.00 9.11
N GLU A 18 8.53 -5.06 9.03
CA GLU A 18 8.90 -4.35 7.81
C GLU A 18 10.29 -4.75 7.33
N MET A 19 10.39 -5.13 6.04
CA MET A 19 11.65 -5.51 5.38
C MET A 19 12.44 -6.63 6.11
N VAL A 20 11.72 -7.53 6.79
CA VAL A 20 12.30 -8.68 7.49
C VAL A 20 12.42 -9.87 6.54
N PRO A 21 13.55 -10.62 6.50
CA PRO A 21 13.64 -11.82 5.69
C PRO A 21 12.52 -12.83 5.99
N ASP A 22 11.91 -13.41 4.95
CA ASP A 22 10.74 -14.32 5.05
C ASP A 22 10.90 -15.43 6.11
N ARG A 23 12.06 -16.09 6.15
CA ARG A 23 12.34 -17.14 7.15
C ARG A 23 12.36 -16.58 8.58
N LEU A 24 12.88 -15.37 8.77
CA LEU A 24 12.94 -14.72 10.08
C LEU A 24 11.56 -14.23 10.52
N ALA A 25 10.79 -13.64 9.60
CA ALA A 25 9.41 -13.22 9.86
C ALA A 25 8.56 -14.43 10.29
N ARG A 26 8.65 -15.55 9.56
CA ARG A 26 8.00 -16.81 9.95
C ARG A 26 8.35 -17.26 11.37
N LEU A 27 9.63 -17.21 11.75
CA LEU A 27 10.06 -17.59 13.09
C LEU A 27 9.51 -16.64 14.17
N ILE A 28 9.41 -15.34 13.87
CA ILE A 28 8.81 -14.35 14.79
C ILE A 28 7.32 -14.64 14.94
N SER A 29 6.57 -14.77 13.84
CA SER A 29 5.12 -15.04 13.84
C SER A 29 4.77 -16.34 14.56
N GLN A 30 5.60 -17.38 14.44
CA GLN A 30 5.38 -18.65 15.15
C GLN A 30 5.69 -18.58 16.66
N ARG A 31 6.48 -17.60 17.11
CA ARG A 31 6.94 -17.48 18.49
C ARG A 31 6.09 -16.53 19.32
N LEU A 32 5.52 -15.50 18.69
CA LEU A 32 4.65 -14.54 19.36
C LEU A 32 3.24 -15.11 19.54
N ALA A 33 2.57 -14.67 20.60
CA ALA A 33 1.16 -14.95 20.84
C ALA A 33 0.25 -13.87 20.23
N ILE A 34 0.80 -12.69 19.92
CA ILE A 34 0.09 -11.58 19.29
C ILE A 34 0.25 -11.61 17.76
N PRO A 35 -0.74 -11.08 17.00
CA PRO A 35 -0.66 -11.03 15.54
C PRO A 35 0.54 -10.23 15.03
N THR A 36 1.14 -10.74 13.98
CA THR A 36 2.18 -10.09 13.19
C THR A 36 1.64 -9.65 11.83
N ILE A 37 1.99 -8.44 11.38
CA ILE A 37 1.55 -7.91 10.10
C ILE A 37 2.75 -7.58 9.23
N GLY A 38 2.83 -8.18 8.04
CA GLY A 38 4.00 -8.05 7.17
C GLY A 38 3.89 -6.91 6.15
N ILE A 39 5.00 -6.22 5.90
CA ILE A 39 5.24 -5.45 4.67
C ILE A 39 6.67 -5.73 4.20
N GLY A 40 6.78 -6.41 3.04
CA GLY A 40 8.07 -6.94 2.60
C GLY A 40 8.67 -7.99 3.55
N ALA A 41 7.84 -8.65 4.36
CA ALA A 41 8.25 -9.66 5.35
C ALA A 41 7.85 -11.10 4.98
N GLY A 42 7.49 -11.33 3.71
CA GLY A 42 6.99 -12.63 3.26
C GLY A 42 5.55 -12.92 3.69
N GLN A 43 5.05 -14.08 3.28
CA GLN A 43 3.63 -14.45 3.43
C GLN A 43 3.28 -15.06 4.79
N HIS A 44 4.27 -15.27 5.66
CA HIS A 44 4.12 -16.04 6.89
C HIS A 44 3.71 -15.21 8.12
N CYS A 45 3.48 -13.91 7.96
CA CYS A 45 2.82 -13.08 8.97
C CYS A 45 1.30 -13.36 8.98
N ASP A 46 0.63 -13.07 10.09
CA ASP A 46 -0.82 -13.30 10.29
C ASP A 46 -1.69 -12.35 9.45
N GLY A 47 -1.14 -11.21 9.07
CA GLY A 47 -1.73 -10.26 8.13
C GLY A 47 -0.67 -9.58 7.27
N GLN A 48 -1.11 -8.72 6.35
CA GLN A 48 -0.26 -7.94 5.47
C GLN A 48 -0.73 -6.49 5.41
N ILE A 49 0.19 -5.53 5.27
CA ILE A 49 -0.14 -4.14 4.89
C ILE A 49 0.63 -3.74 3.64
N LEU A 50 0.03 -2.84 2.86
CA LEU A 50 0.68 -2.05 1.82
C LEU A 50 0.21 -0.60 1.93
N VAL A 51 1.06 0.34 1.52
CA VAL A 51 0.65 1.73 1.33
C VAL A 51 -0.27 1.80 0.12
N VAL A 52 -1.43 2.45 0.26
CA VAL A 52 -2.46 2.48 -0.80
C VAL A 52 -1.95 3.10 -2.09
N SER A 53 -1.15 4.17 -2.01
CA SER A 53 -0.56 4.85 -3.18
C SER A 53 0.39 3.95 -3.95
N ASP A 54 1.20 3.16 -3.24
CA ASP A 54 2.10 2.19 -3.85
C ASP A 54 1.30 1.06 -4.49
N MET A 55 0.34 0.48 -3.75
CA MET A 55 -0.53 -0.59 -4.24
C MET A 55 -1.33 -0.19 -5.49
N LEU A 56 -1.77 1.08 -5.58
CA LEU A 56 -2.53 1.59 -6.71
C LEU A 56 -1.66 2.13 -7.84
N GLY A 57 -0.33 2.06 -7.75
CA GLY A 57 0.56 2.54 -8.81
C GLY A 57 0.43 4.05 -9.04
N LEU A 58 0.31 4.83 -7.97
CA LEU A 58 0.26 6.30 -8.04
C LEU A 58 1.65 6.90 -8.34
N TYR A 59 2.71 6.26 -7.86
CA TYR A 59 4.09 6.69 -8.08
C TYR A 59 4.79 5.66 -8.97
N GLU A 60 5.27 6.10 -10.13
CA GLU A 60 5.87 5.22 -11.15
C GLU A 60 7.40 5.16 -11.07
N GLU A 61 8.05 6.19 -10.52
CA GLU A 61 9.51 6.28 -10.47
C GLU A 61 10.15 5.34 -9.44
N PHE A 62 9.40 4.96 -8.41
CA PHE A 62 9.88 4.09 -7.35
C PHE A 62 8.92 2.92 -7.13
N HIS A 63 9.38 1.72 -7.47
CA HIS A 63 8.63 0.48 -7.29
C HIS A 63 9.37 -0.44 -6.31
N PRO A 64 9.01 -0.42 -5.01
CA PRO A 64 9.60 -1.34 -4.05
C PRO A 64 9.30 -2.79 -4.45
N ARG A 65 10.30 -3.67 -4.39
CA ARG A 65 10.16 -5.09 -4.80
C ARG A 65 9.01 -5.84 -4.11
N PHE A 66 8.62 -5.43 -2.90
CA PHE A 66 7.55 -6.08 -2.13
C PHE A 66 6.15 -5.57 -2.46
N VAL A 67 6.02 -4.54 -3.31
CA VAL A 67 4.74 -3.99 -3.74
C VAL A 67 4.27 -4.71 -4.99
N ARG A 68 2.98 -5.08 -5.02
CA ARG A 68 2.27 -5.43 -6.25
C ARG A 68 1.37 -4.26 -6.62
N TYR A 69 1.44 -3.81 -7.87
CA TYR A 69 0.43 -2.89 -8.40
C TYR A 69 -0.86 -3.65 -8.69
N TYR A 70 -1.95 -3.13 -8.14
CA TYR A 70 -3.32 -3.56 -8.40
C TYR A 70 -4.05 -2.61 -9.36
N ALA A 71 -3.46 -1.44 -9.62
CA ALA A 71 -3.89 -0.48 -10.63
C ALA A 71 -2.68 0.31 -11.15
N HIS A 72 -2.86 1.02 -12.25
CA HIS A 72 -1.93 2.02 -12.80
C HIS A 72 -2.57 3.41 -12.65
N LEU A 73 -2.76 3.84 -11.40
CA LEU A 73 -3.56 5.02 -11.10
C LEU A 73 -2.92 6.31 -11.65
N ALA A 74 -1.59 6.37 -11.73
CA ALA A 74 -0.89 7.50 -12.36
C ALA A 74 -1.36 7.74 -13.81
N ASP A 75 -1.44 6.67 -14.61
CA ASP A 75 -1.92 6.74 -15.99
C ASP A 75 -3.39 7.18 -16.04
N THR A 76 -4.24 6.56 -15.21
CA THR A 76 -5.66 6.90 -15.15
C THR A 76 -5.88 8.37 -14.78
N ILE A 77 -5.11 8.90 -13.83
CA ILE A 77 -5.16 10.32 -13.45
C ILE A 77 -4.70 11.19 -14.62
N ARG A 78 -3.58 10.84 -15.26
CA ARG A 78 -3.01 11.61 -16.38
C ARG A 78 -3.99 11.71 -17.55
N GLU A 79 -4.64 10.59 -17.90
CA GLU A 79 -5.67 10.53 -18.93
C GLU A 79 -6.91 11.36 -18.54
N SER A 80 -7.39 11.21 -17.31
CA SER A 80 -8.59 11.92 -16.83
C SER A 80 -8.38 13.44 -16.81
N VAL A 81 -7.23 13.90 -16.32
CA VAL A 81 -6.86 15.32 -16.33
C VAL A 81 -6.69 15.83 -17.76
N GLY A 82 -6.07 15.05 -18.64
CA GLY A 82 -5.96 15.39 -20.06
C GLY A 82 -7.33 15.54 -20.74
N GLY A 83 -8.27 14.64 -20.44
CA GLY A 83 -9.66 14.70 -20.89
C GLY A 83 -10.37 15.97 -20.41
N TYR A 84 -10.28 16.28 -19.12
CA TYR A 84 -10.84 17.50 -18.55
C TYR A 84 -10.27 18.77 -19.22
N VAL A 85 -8.95 18.85 -19.38
CA VAL A 85 -8.30 19.99 -20.05
C VAL A 85 -8.79 20.15 -21.48
N LYS A 86 -8.97 19.03 -22.21
CA LYS A 86 -9.51 19.04 -23.57
C LYS A 86 -10.95 19.56 -23.57
N ASP A 87 -11.81 19.03 -22.71
CA ASP A 87 -13.23 19.41 -22.68
C ASP A 87 -13.43 20.88 -22.29
N VAL A 88 -12.59 21.43 -21.40
CA VAL A 88 -12.60 22.87 -21.08
C VAL A 88 -12.16 23.71 -22.29
N LYS A 89 -11.09 23.32 -22.99
CA LYS A 89 -10.58 24.05 -24.16
C LYS A 89 -11.53 23.99 -25.37
N GLU A 90 -12.29 22.91 -25.48
CA GLU A 90 -13.28 22.71 -26.53
C GLU A 90 -14.68 23.21 -26.13
N GLU A 91 -14.81 23.88 -24.99
CA GLU A 91 -16.08 24.39 -24.44
C GLU A 91 -17.17 23.31 -24.28
N LYS A 92 -16.75 22.06 -24.09
CA LYS A 92 -17.63 20.91 -23.81
C LYS A 92 -17.95 20.78 -22.33
N PHE A 93 -17.10 21.33 -21.47
CA PHE A 93 -17.29 21.41 -20.04
C PHE A 93 -17.12 22.86 -19.53
N PRO A 94 -18.05 23.37 -18.69
CA PRO A 94 -19.35 22.77 -18.39
C PRO A 94 -20.31 22.90 -19.57
N ASN A 95 -21.20 21.93 -19.77
CA ASN A 95 -22.33 22.01 -20.71
C ASN A 95 -23.64 22.38 -19.97
N GLN A 96 -24.77 22.41 -20.70
CA GLN A 96 -26.09 22.74 -20.15
C GLN A 96 -26.54 21.85 -18.98
N LYS A 97 -26.10 20.58 -18.92
CA LYS A 97 -26.43 19.69 -17.79
C LYS A 97 -25.61 19.98 -16.55
N GLU A 98 -24.50 20.69 -16.70
CA GLU A 98 -23.53 21.03 -15.64
C GLU A 98 -23.62 22.51 -15.26
N SER A 99 -24.63 23.23 -15.75
CA SER A 99 -24.83 24.67 -15.56
C SER A 99 -26.28 24.97 -15.12
N TYR A 100 -26.48 26.00 -14.28
CA TYR A 100 -27.80 26.47 -13.83
C TYR A 100 -28.36 27.59 -14.71
#